data_AF-A0A699JIV2-F1
#
_entry.id   AF-A0A699JIV2-F1
#
_cell.length_a   1.000
_cell.length_b   1.000
_cell.length_c   1.000
_cell.angle_alpha   90.00
_cell.angle_beta   90.00
_cell.angle_gamma   90.00
#
_symmetry.space_group_name_H-M   'P 1'
#
loop_
_entity.id
_entity.type
_entity.pdbx_description
1 polymer ?
#
loop_
_entity_poly.entity_id
_entity_poly.type
_entity_poly.pdbx_seq_one_letter_code
_entity_poly.pdbx_strand_id
1 'polypeptide(L)'
;GAEKLLPFFKALKSCVDNKTIQWTVDAEEALWKMKEFMEILPTLTTLIKSDVLVMYLAVSTESICTALLADREERQVPIYYVSRVLQGVELNYPGLEKIILALMHDARRL
;
A
#
# COMPACT_ATOMS: atom_id res chain seq x y z
N GLY A 1 -2.08 3.80 -5.66
CA GLY A 1 -1.87 2.92 -4.52
C GLY A 1 -3.08 2.05 -4.30
N ALA A 2 -3.31 1.65 -3.05
CA ALA A 2 -4.37 0.74 -2.61
C ALA A 2 -5.80 1.25 -2.90
N GLU A 3 -5.99 2.54 -3.15
CA GLU A 3 -7.28 3.13 -3.53
C GLU A 3 -7.82 2.51 -4.84
N LYS A 4 -6.93 2.12 -5.76
CA LYS A 4 -7.30 1.43 -7.01
C LYS A 4 -7.95 0.06 -6.78
N LEU A 5 -7.71 -0.55 -5.61
CA LEU A 5 -8.24 -1.85 -5.22
C LEU A 5 -9.57 -1.76 -4.46
N LEU A 6 -10.07 -0.54 -4.21
CA LEU A 6 -11.31 -0.34 -3.46
C LEU A 6 -12.53 -1.06 -4.04
N PRO A 7 -12.77 -1.09 -5.37
CA PRO A 7 -13.89 -1.83 -5.93
C PRO A 7 -13.86 -3.32 -5.57
N PHE A 8 -12.68 -3.93 -5.69
CA PHE A 8 -12.43 -5.32 -5.30
C PHE A 8 -12.68 -5.57 -3.81
N PHE A 9 -12.10 -4.74 -2.92
CA PHE A 9 -12.31 -4.90 -1.47
C PHE A 9 -13.76 -4.66 -1.04
N LYS A 10 -14.49 -3.74 -1.70
CA LYS A 10 -15.93 -3.53 -1.46
C LYS A 10 -16.76 -4.75 -1.84
N ALA A 11 -16.45 -5.37 -2.99
CA ALA A 11 -17.11 -6.62 -3.40
C ALA A 11 -16.89 -7.74 -2.37
N LEU A 12 -15.65 -7.90 -1.88
CA LEU A 12 -15.33 -8.89 -0.84
C LEU A 12 -15.96 -8.60 0.53
N LYS A 13 -16.05 -7.32 0.92
CA LYS A 13 -16.68 -6.95 2.20
C LYS A 13 -18.14 -7.37 2.26
N SER A 14 -18.82 -7.43 1.11
CA SER A 14 -20.20 -7.91 1.02
C SER A 14 -20.33 -9.38 1.45
N CYS A 15 -19.30 -10.21 1.23
CA CYS A 15 -19.23 -11.59 1.74
C CYS A 15 -19.27 -11.64 3.28
N VAL A 16 -18.53 -10.73 3.92
CA VAL A 16 -18.36 -10.69 5.39
C VAL A 16 -19.64 -10.21 6.07
N ASP A 17 -20.39 -9.32 5.42
CA ASP A 17 -21.64 -8.76 5.94
C ASP A 17 -22.86 -9.68 5.70
N ASN A 18 -22.68 -10.95 5.33
CA ASN A 18 -23.73 -11.91 4.94
C ASN A 18 -24.65 -11.39 3.80
N LYS A 19 -24.13 -10.52 2.95
CA LYS A 19 -24.83 -10.02 1.76
C LYS A 19 -24.38 -10.81 0.53
N THR A 20 -25.27 -10.94 -0.45
CA THR A 20 -24.89 -11.54 -1.75
C THR A 20 -23.77 -10.73 -2.38
N ILE A 21 -22.66 -11.39 -2.70
CA ILE A 21 -21.52 -10.80 -3.39
C ILE A 21 -21.99 -10.19 -4.70
N GLN A 22 -21.90 -8.87 -4.82
CA GLN A 22 -22.13 -8.18 -6.08
C GLN A 22 -20.77 -8.04 -6.77
N TRP A 23 -20.39 -9.04 -7.56
CA TRP A 23 -19.18 -8.99 -8.37
C TRP A 23 -19.41 -8.02 -9.54
N THR A 24 -18.85 -6.82 -9.45
CA THR A 24 -19.00 -5.79 -10.49
C THR A 24 -17.88 -5.87 -11.52
N VAL A 25 -18.11 -5.28 -12.70
CA VAL A 25 -17.06 -5.13 -13.73
C VAL A 25 -15.85 -4.38 -13.15
N ASP A 26 -16.08 -3.31 -12.38
CA ASP A 26 -15.01 -2.56 -11.71
C ASP A 26 -14.22 -3.40 -10.71
N ALA A 27 -14.86 -4.36 -10.03
CA ALA A 27 -14.18 -5.26 -9.09
C ALA A 27 -13.29 -6.27 -9.81
N GLU A 28 -13.76 -6.82 -10.94
CA GLU A 28 -12.95 -7.68 -11.82
C GLU A 28 -11.75 -6.91 -12.38
N GLU A 29 -11.95 -5.71 -12.89
CA GLU A 29 -10.88 -4.88 -13.43
C GLU A 29 -9.85 -4.49 -12.36
N ALA A 30 -10.31 -4.14 -11.15
CA ALA A 30 -9.43 -3.86 -10.02
C ALA A 30 -8.59 -5.09 -9.63
N LEU A 31 -9.18 -6.30 -9.68
CA LEU A 31 -8.44 -7.55 -9.44
C LEU A 31 -7.38 -7.80 -10.52
N TRP A 32 -7.69 -7.58 -11.80
CA TRP A 32 -6.72 -7.73 -12.88
C TRP A 32 -5.55 -6.76 -12.77
N LYS A 33 -5.84 -5.48 -12.52
CA LYS A 33 -4.80 -4.47 -12.27
C LYS A 33 -3.91 -4.84 -11.09
N MET A 34 -4.47 -5.47 -10.05
CA MET A 34 -3.71 -5.98 -8.92
C MET A 34 -2.74 -7.08 -9.34
N LYS A 35 -3.20 -8.06 -10.14
CA LYS A 35 -2.36 -9.17 -10.62
C LYS A 35 -1.21 -8.65 -11.48
N GLU A 36 -1.51 -7.78 -12.44
CA GLU A 36 -0.49 -7.15 -13.30
C GLU A 36 0.55 -6.40 -12.45
N PHE A 37 0.11 -5.65 -11.45
CA PHE A 37 1.02 -4.96 -10.54
C PHE A 37 1.89 -5.96 -9.74
N MET A 38 1.32 -7.06 -9.25
CA MET A 38 2.06 -8.10 -8.52
C MET A 38 3.11 -8.80 -9.40
N GLU A 39 2.85 -8.97 -10.69
CA GLU A 39 3.81 -9.55 -11.63
C GLU A 39 5.04 -8.65 -11.86
N ILE A 40 4.86 -7.33 -11.79
CA ILE A 40 5.92 -6.34 -11.99
C ILE A 40 6.66 -6.02 -10.68
N LEU A 41 6.07 -6.34 -9.52
CA LEU A 41 6.67 -6.01 -8.23
C LEU A 41 8.01 -6.74 -8.05
N PRO A 42 9.08 -6.02 -7.68
CA PRO A 42 10.36 -6.65 -7.40
C PRO A 42 10.27 -7.54 -6.16
N THR A 43 11.02 -8.64 -6.17
CA THR A 43 11.11 -9.55 -5.03
C THR A 43 11.62 -8.81 -3.80
N LEU A 44 10.83 -8.82 -2.73
CA LEU A 44 11.23 -8.26 -1.44
C LEU A 44 12.36 -9.07 -0.84
N THR A 45 13.34 -8.38 -0.27
CA THR A 45 14.51 -8.98 0.38
C THR A 45 14.44 -8.83 1.89
N THR A 46 15.07 -9.75 2.61
CA THR A 46 15.13 -9.72 4.08
C THR A 46 15.97 -8.56 4.56
N LEU A 47 15.60 -7.95 5.69
CA LEU A 47 16.39 -6.91 6.35
C LEU A 47 17.65 -7.51 7.01
N ILE A 48 18.80 -6.85 6.84
CA ILE A 48 20.08 -7.24 7.46
C ILE A 48 20.48 -6.18 8.50
N LYS A 49 21.01 -6.63 9.63
CA LYS A 49 21.51 -5.74 10.68
C LYS A 49 22.63 -4.87 10.11
N SER A 50 22.54 -3.55 10.30
CA SER A 50 23.43 -2.53 9.74
C SER A 50 23.12 -2.04 8.32
N ASP A 51 22.03 -2.49 7.70
CA ASP A 51 21.56 -1.88 6.45
C ASP A 51 21.23 -0.40 6.66
N VAL A 52 21.64 0.44 5.71
CA VAL A 52 21.15 1.81 5.60
C VAL A 52 19.83 1.76 4.83
N LEU A 53 18.76 2.20 5.48
CA LEU A 53 17.41 2.17 4.93
C LEU A 53 17.00 3.52 4.37
N VAL A 54 16.40 3.51 3.19
CA VAL A 54 15.80 4.67 2.54
C VAL A 54 14.29 4.43 2.44
N MET A 55 13.52 5.35 3.00
CA MET A 55 12.06 5.31 2.99
C MET A 55 11.51 6.31 1.98
N TYR A 56 10.76 5.81 1.00
CA TYR A 56 10.04 6.60 0.02
C TYR A 56 8.57 6.65 0.38
N LEU A 57 8.05 7.85 0.59
CA LEU A 57 6.65 8.10 0.95
C LEU A 57 5.94 8.75 -0.25
N ALA A 58 4.75 8.24 -0.57
CA ALA A 58 3.86 8.85 -1.55
C ALA A 58 2.45 8.97 -0.97
N VAL A 59 1.82 10.10 -1.27
CA VAL A 59 0.51 10.47 -0.73
C VAL A 59 -0.41 10.85 -1.88
N SER A 60 -1.64 10.34 -1.82
CA SER A 60 -2.75 10.74 -2.67
C SER A 60 -3.91 11.29 -1.83
N THR A 61 -5.00 11.67 -2.49
CA THR A 61 -6.22 12.11 -1.81
C THR A 61 -6.75 11.04 -0.86
N GLU A 62 -6.76 9.78 -1.31
CA GLU A 62 -7.44 8.67 -0.62
C GLU A 62 -6.48 7.64 -0.03
N SER A 63 -5.18 7.77 -0.26
CA SER A 63 -4.21 6.75 0.16
C SER A 63 -2.83 7.31 0.47
N ILE A 64 -2.09 6.49 1.19
CA ILE A 64 -0.66 6.64 1.43
C ILE A 64 0.04 5.35 1.02
N CYS A 65 1.27 5.45 0.52
CA CYS A 65 2.13 4.29 0.34
C CYS A 65 3.56 4.59 0.69
N THR A 66 4.25 3.55 1.15
CA THR A 66 5.63 3.59 1.56
C THR A 66 6.37 2.44 0.91
N ALA A 67 7.56 2.74 0.39
CA ALA A 67 8.55 1.75 0.00
C ALA A 67 9.80 1.93 0.85
N LEU A 68 10.28 0.86 1.46
CA LEU A 68 11.53 0.81 2.20
C LEU A 68 12.54 0.02 1.38
N LEU A 69 13.68 0.64 1.10
CA LEU A 69 14.77 0.04 0.37
C LEU A 69 16.03 0.05 1.24
N ALA A 70 16.85 -0.99 1.15
CA ALA A 70 18.19 -1.02 1.72
C ALA A 70 19.20 -0.69 0.64
N ASP A 71 20.20 0.13 0.98
CA ASP A 71 21.37 0.34 0.13
C ASP A 71 22.38 -0.79 0.38
N ARG A 72 22.62 -1.63 -0.63
CA ARG A 72 23.54 -2.76 -0.60
C ARG A 72 24.37 -2.78 -1.86
N GLU A 73 25.69 -2.77 -1.72
CA GLU A 73 26.61 -2.87 -2.86
C GLU A 73 26.26 -1.86 -3.97
N GLU A 74 25.93 -0.62 -3.59
CA GLU A 74 25.51 0.47 -4.48
C GLU A 74 24.19 0.22 -5.22
N ARG A 75 23.36 -0.70 -4.72
CA ARG A 75 22.02 -1.00 -5.24
C ARG A 75 20.97 -0.82 -4.16
N GLN A 76 19.87 -0.16 -4.52
CA GLN A 76 18.69 -0.11 -3.68
C GLN A 76 17.87 -1.39 -3.87
N VAL A 77 17.84 -2.24 -2.85
CA VAL A 77 17.01 -3.45 -2.84
C VAL A 77 15.75 -3.22 -2.02
N PRO A 78 14.56 -3.59 -2.52
CA PRO A 78 13.33 -3.41 -1.79
C PRO A 78 13.26 -4.37 -0.61
N ILE A 79 13.02 -3.84 0.58
CA ILE A 79 12.83 -4.58 1.82
C ILE A 79 11.33 -4.69 2.12
N TYR A 80 10.61 -3.60 1.91
CA TYR A 80 9.23 -3.50 2.34
C TYR A 80 8.43 -2.57 1.44
N TYR A 81 7.17 -2.91 1.18
CA TYR A 81 6.21 -2.04 0.51
C TYR A 81 4.86 -2.13 1.20
N VAL A 82 4.24 -0.98 1.46
CA VAL A 82 2.88 -0.91 1.96
C VAL A 82 2.10 0.19 1.25
N SER A 83 0.85 -0.09 0.93
CA SER A 83 -0.10 0.94 0.53
C SER A 83 -1.39 0.77 1.31
N ARG A 84 -1.90 1.87 1.86
CA ARG A 84 -3.09 1.91 2.70
C ARG A 84 -4.06 2.96 2.18
N VAL A 85 -5.34 2.60 2.13
CA VAL A 85 -6.42 3.56 1.93
C VAL A 85 -6.72 4.25 3.26
N LEU A 86 -6.80 5.58 3.24
CA LEU A 86 -7.15 6.41 4.38
C LEU A 86 -8.64 6.26 4.71
N GLN A 87 -8.99 6.33 5.99
CA GLN A 87 -10.37 6.15 6.45
C GLN A 87 -10.84 7.28 7.36
N GLY A 88 -12.14 7.58 7.30
CA GLY A 88 -12.79 8.53 8.19
C GLY A 88 -12.12 9.92 8.14
N VAL A 89 -11.64 10.39 9.29
CA VAL A 89 -11.01 11.71 9.41
C VAL A 89 -9.67 11.81 8.67
N GLU A 90 -8.98 10.69 8.44
CA GLU A 90 -7.66 10.68 7.79
C GLU A 90 -7.71 11.21 6.34
N LEU A 91 -8.86 11.11 5.68
CA LEU A 91 -9.06 11.62 4.32
C LEU A 91 -8.95 13.15 4.27
N ASN A 92 -9.33 13.83 5.36
CA ASN A 92 -9.36 15.29 5.48
C ASN A 92 -8.01 15.87 5.92
N TYR A 93 -7.04 15.03 6.26
CA TYR A 93 -5.71 15.49 6.65
C TYR A 93 -5.03 16.23 5.47
N PRO A 94 -4.36 17.37 5.73
CA PRO A 94 -3.49 17.97 4.73
C PRO A 94 -2.35 17.03 4.35
N GLY A 95 -1.73 17.27 3.19
CA GLY A 95 -0.69 16.39 2.65
C GLY A 95 0.45 16.11 3.63
N LEU A 96 0.90 17.13 4.38
CA LEU A 96 1.95 16.97 5.38
C LEU A 96 1.53 16.02 6.52
N GLU A 97 0.32 16.14 7.03
CA GLU A 97 -0.19 15.26 8.09
C GLU A 97 -0.34 13.82 7.58
N LYS A 98 -0.71 13.62 6.31
CA LYS A 98 -0.73 12.30 5.67
C LYS A 98 0.68 11.69 5.57
N ILE A 99 1.70 12.49 5.29
CA ILE A 99 3.11 12.04 5.30
C ILE A 99 3.53 11.63 6.71
N ILE A 100 3.22 12.45 7.72
CA ILE A 100 3.53 12.14 9.12
C ILE A 100 2.81 10.85 9.56
N LEU A 101 1.54 10.69 9.16
CA LEU A 101 0.77 9.48 9.41
C LEU A 101 1.45 8.24 8.80
N ALA A 102 1.89 8.32 7.55
CA ALA A 102 2.61 7.23 6.90
C ALA A 102 3.88 6.87 7.69
N LEU A 103 4.71 7.86 8.01
CA LEU A 103 5.94 7.67 8.79
C LEU A 103 5.68 7.01 10.15
N MET A 104 4.66 7.46 10.89
CA MET A 104 4.29 6.84 12.18
C MET A 104 3.81 5.40 12.03
N HIS A 105 3.18 5.05 10.92
CA HIS A 105 2.78 3.66 10.66
C HIS A 105 3.99 2.79 10.33
N ASP A 106 4.90 3.27 9.49
CA ASP A 106 6.06 2.50 9.09
C ASP A 106 7.06 2.32 10.22
N ALA A 107 7.32 3.37 11.00
CA ALA A 107 8.19 3.31 12.17
C ALA A 107 7.70 2.32 13.25
N ARG A 108 6.39 2.06 13.33
CA ARG A 108 5.83 1.06 14.26
C ARG A 108 5.99 -0.39 13.79
N ARG A 109 6.24 -0.60 12.50
CA ARG A 109 6.35 -1.94 11.89
C ARG A 109 7.79 -2.41 11.74
N LEU A 110 8.74 -1.48 11.85
CA LEU A 110 10.19 -1.73 11.86
C LEU A 110 10.66 -1.99 13.30
#